data_AF-A0A0C2FUQ3-F1
#
_entry.id   AF-A0A0C2FUQ3-F1
#
_cell.length_a   1.000
_cell.length_b   1.000
_cell.length_c   1.000
_cell.angle_alpha   90.00
_cell.angle_beta   90.00
_cell.angle_gamma   90.00
#
_symmetry.space_group_name_H-M   'P 1'
#
loop_
_entity.id
_entity.type
_entity.pdbx_description
1 polymer ?
#
loop_
_entity_poly.entity_id
_entity_poly.type
_entity_poly.pdbx_seq_one_letter_code
_entity_poly.pdbx_strand_id
1 'polypeptide(L)'
;MEAKKKGLSDFEIGLTFGIFELMIFLASPIAGKLMPRFGPKNLFTIGLTSTGTIAILFGFIDLIPTRREFFIASLIIRILEGIGEAAFVTSSFTINANCFPGMLSTILGILQTCGGIGFSLGPFLGGILYDIGGFRLPFYSLGVAMFLMAFLSRWLIPKDQGEKTEPHSSTGYKGLLRIPTIWIMMFALFNSAMSTSFVNPAMAGHLESFHLSPPVLGLLFLLSGAFYSVTAPLNGMLVDRFKCHLGGMMVAPAAIIISLSLNGPSPLLPLTKSLPLVITAQIIFGAGLSTLQIPTYRNTLEAAE
;
A
#
# COMPACT_ATOMS: atom_id res chain seq x y z
N MET A 1 -1.14 -1.12 21.37
CA MET A 1 -1.21 -1.39 22.83
C MET A 1 -0.24 -0.50 23.61
N GLU A 2 1.03 -0.41 23.22
CA GLU A 2 2.04 0.37 23.97
C GLU A 2 1.74 1.88 24.04
N ALA A 3 1.28 2.49 22.94
CA ALA A 3 0.87 3.90 22.94
C ALA A 3 -0.28 4.20 23.92
N LYS A 4 -1.26 3.29 24.04
CA LYS A 4 -2.36 3.43 25.01
C LYS A 4 -1.84 3.24 26.45
N LYS A 5 -0.92 2.30 26.70
CA LYS A 5 -0.27 2.15 28.01
C LYS A 5 0.51 3.40 28.43
N LYS A 6 1.13 4.11 27.48
CA LYS A 6 1.82 5.40 27.68
C LYS A 6 0.85 6.60 27.76
N GLY A 7 -0.46 6.37 27.69
CA GLY A 7 -1.50 7.40 27.86
C GLY A 7 -1.73 8.29 26.64
N LEU A 8 -1.40 7.84 25.42
CA LEU A 8 -1.74 8.58 24.20
C LEU A 8 -3.24 8.45 23.91
N SER A 9 -3.83 9.55 23.45
CA SER A 9 -5.20 9.62 22.95
C SER A 9 -5.33 8.90 21.60
N ASP A 10 -6.54 8.47 21.24
CA ASP A 10 -6.81 7.84 19.95
C ASP A 10 -6.48 8.78 18.77
N PHE A 11 -6.64 10.10 18.95
CA PHE A 11 -6.24 11.11 17.97
C PHE A 11 -4.73 11.13 17.73
N GLU A 12 -3.92 11.13 18.79
CA GLU A 12 -2.44 11.10 18.69
C GLU A 12 -1.93 9.81 18.05
N ILE A 13 -2.57 8.68 18.35
CA ILE A 13 -2.28 7.39 17.71
C ILE A 13 -2.61 7.48 16.22
N GLY A 14 -3.81 7.96 15.87
CA GLY A 14 -4.23 8.16 14.47
C GLY A 14 -3.28 9.09 13.70
N LEU A 15 -2.84 10.18 14.32
CA LEU A 15 -1.88 11.11 13.73
C LEU A 15 -0.52 10.44 13.46
N THR A 16 -0.08 9.54 14.33
CA THR A 16 1.17 8.78 14.16
C THR A 16 1.12 7.82 12.97
N PHE A 17 -0.04 7.23 12.68
CA PHE A 17 -0.24 6.43 11.46
C PHE A 17 -0.37 7.32 10.22
N GLY A 18 -1.13 8.42 10.31
CA GLY A 18 -1.36 9.32 9.17
C GLY A 18 -0.12 10.07 8.69
N ILE A 19 0.76 10.50 9.61
CA ILE A 19 1.98 11.24 9.25
C ILE A 19 2.95 10.39 8.42
N PHE A 20 2.99 9.07 8.66
CA PHE A 20 3.82 8.14 7.89
C PHE A 20 3.41 8.13 6.42
N GLU A 21 2.13 7.89 6.14
CA GLU A 21 1.59 7.89 4.77
C GLU A 21 1.70 9.26 4.10
N LEU A 22 1.47 10.33 4.86
CA LEU A 22 1.66 11.70 4.37
C LEU A 22 3.11 11.95 3.95
N MET A 23 4.08 11.46 4.72
CA MET A 23 5.49 11.62 4.38
C MET A 23 5.89 10.77 3.18
N ILE A 24 5.31 9.57 2.99
CA ILE A 24 5.50 8.79 1.76
C ILE A 24 5.03 9.62 0.56
N PHE A 25 3.81 10.17 0.62
CA PHE A 25 3.24 10.99 -0.44
C PHE A 25 4.11 12.22 -0.76
N LEU A 26 4.55 12.97 0.26
CA LEU A 26 5.36 14.18 0.08
C LEU A 26 6.79 13.90 -0.39
N ALA A 27 7.39 12.78 0.06
CA ALA A 27 8.76 12.42 -0.28
C ALA A 27 8.88 11.68 -1.62
N SER A 28 7.81 11.07 -2.13
CA SER A 28 7.83 10.31 -3.41
C SER A 28 8.29 11.16 -4.61
N PRO A 29 7.82 12.42 -4.82
CA PRO A 29 8.37 13.30 -5.85
C PRO A 29 9.83 13.70 -5.62
N ILE A 30 10.30 13.71 -4.38
CA ILE A 30 11.71 13.99 -4.09
C ILE A 30 12.56 12.78 -4.49
N ALA A 31 12.13 11.58 -4.12
CA ALA A 31 12.76 10.33 -4.54
C ALA A 31 12.84 10.21 -6.07
N GLY A 32 11.75 10.53 -6.78
CA GLY A 32 11.72 10.56 -8.25
C GLY A 32 12.76 11.50 -8.86
N LYS A 33 12.93 12.72 -8.32
CA LYS A 33 13.97 13.68 -8.74
C LYS A 33 15.39 13.22 -8.45
N LEU A 34 15.60 12.47 -7.37
CA LEU A 34 16.91 11.93 -7.00
C LEU A 34 17.29 10.71 -7.84
N MET A 35 16.31 10.08 -8.50
CA MET A 35 16.52 8.83 -9.23
C MET A 35 17.51 8.93 -10.40
N PRO A 36 17.46 9.96 -11.28
CA PRO A 36 18.46 10.11 -12.34
C PRO A 36 19.89 10.34 -11.81
N ARG A 37 20.03 10.88 -10.59
CA ARG A 37 21.33 11.18 -9.98
C ARG A 37 21.94 9.98 -9.27
N PHE A 38 21.14 9.25 -8.50
CA PHE A 38 21.63 8.12 -7.70
C PHE A 38 21.47 6.78 -8.43
N GLY A 39 20.57 6.69 -9.40
CA GLY A 39 20.11 5.46 -10.02
C GLY A 39 19.05 4.75 -9.17
N PRO A 40 18.05 4.10 -9.80
CA PRO A 40 16.96 3.39 -9.15
C PRO A 40 17.46 2.29 -8.21
N LYS A 41 18.45 1.47 -8.61
CA LYS A 41 19.01 0.39 -7.76
C LYS A 41 19.63 0.91 -6.46
N ASN A 42 20.39 2.00 -6.52
CA ASN A 42 21.03 2.56 -5.33
C ASN A 42 19.99 3.19 -4.42
N LEU A 43 19.04 3.93 -4.99
CA LEU A 43 17.97 4.57 -4.23
C LEU A 43 17.08 3.52 -3.53
N PHE A 44 16.81 2.40 -4.19
CA PHE A 44 16.11 1.24 -3.61
C PHE A 44 16.86 0.66 -2.41
N THR A 45 18.17 0.43 -2.56
CA THR A 45 19.01 -0.11 -1.47
C THR A 45 19.05 0.87 -0.29
N ILE A 46 19.23 2.17 -0.56
CA ILE A 46 19.29 3.22 0.47
C ILE A 46 17.95 3.28 1.22
N GLY A 47 16.82 3.26 0.50
CA GLY A 47 15.48 3.23 1.08
C GLY A 47 15.27 2.01 2.00
N LEU A 48 15.59 0.81 1.53
CA LEU A 48 15.48 -0.40 2.37
C LEU A 48 16.35 -0.33 3.62
N THR A 49 17.58 0.14 3.47
CA THR A 49 18.55 0.24 4.57
C THR A 49 18.11 1.28 5.60
N SER A 50 17.63 2.44 5.15
CA SER A 50 17.14 3.50 6.03
C SER A 50 15.86 3.06 6.75
N THR A 51 14.86 2.54 6.05
CA THR A 51 13.62 2.03 6.67
C THR A 51 13.93 0.91 7.66
N GLY A 52 14.80 -0.04 7.32
CA GLY A 52 15.20 -1.11 8.23
C GLY A 52 15.91 -0.62 9.50
N THR A 53 16.78 0.39 9.37
CA THR A 53 17.44 1.05 10.52
C THR A 53 16.39 1.72 11.41
N ILE A 54 15.47 2.47 10.80
CA ILE A 54 14.45 3.25 11.50
C ILE A 54 13.44 2.32 12.19
N ALA A 55 13.09 1.19 11.58
CA ALA A 55 12.26 0.15 12.20
C ALA A 55 12.91 -0.39 13.49
N ILE A 56 14.21 -0.71 13.46
CA ILE A 56 14.94 -1.15 14.67
C ILE A 56 14.94 -0.04 15.73
N LEU A 57 15.17 1.22 15.34
CA LEU A 57 15.10 2.36 16.26
C LEU A 57 13.71 2.51 16.88
N PHE A 58 12.63 2.29 16.10
CA PHE A 58 11.27 2.28 16.62
C PHE A 58 11.07 1.18 17.67
N GLY A 59 11.75 0.04 17.53
CA GLY A 59 11.74 -1.04 18.53
C GLY A 59 12.26 -0.63 19.91
N PHE A 60 13.06 0.44 20.01
CA PHE A 60 13.57 0.97 21.28
C PHE A 60 12.72 2.12 21.84
N ILE A 61 11.62 2.50 21.19
CA ILE A 61 10.79 3.65 21.60
C ILE A 61 10.10 3.41 22.96
N ASP A 62 9.91 2.15 23.35
CA ASP A 62 9.32 1.75 24.63
C ASP A 62 10.12 2.24 25.84
N LEU A 63 11.44 2.44 25.66
CA LEU A 63 12.37 2.94 26.68
C LEU A 63 12.09 4.40 27.08
N ILE A 64 11.40 5.18 26.26
CA ILE A 64 11.10 6.58 26.54
C ILE A 64 10.00 6.65 27.62
N PRO A 65 10.29 7.15 28.84
CA PRO A 65 9.34 7.07 29.95
C PRO A 65 8.24 8.12 29.85
N THR A 66 8.55 9.31 29.34
CA THR A 66 7.64 10.46 29.34
C THR A 66 6.67 10.41 28.18
N ARG A 67 5.35 10.56 28.45
CA ARG A 67 4.28 10.60 27.42
C ARG A 67 4.58 11.55 26.26
N ARG A 68 4.97 12.79 26.55
CA ARG A 68 5.23 13.83 25.54
C ARG A 68 6.44 13.48 24.65
N GLU A 69 7.52 13.01 25.27
CA GLU A 69 8.74 12.61 24.56
C GLU A 69 8.49 11.39 23.69
N PHE A 70 7.74 10.41 24.20
CA PHE A 70 7.34 9.22 23.44
C PHE A 70 6.57 9.60 22.18
N PHE A 71 5.59 10.50 22.31
CA PHE A 71 4.78 10.96 21.18
C PHE A 71 5.59 11.74 20.14
N ILE A 72 6.46 12.67 20.58
CA ILE A 72 7.31 13.42 19.66
C ILE A 72 8.30 12.49 18.96
N ALA A 73 8.92 11.56 19.70
CA ALA A 73 9.81 10.56 19.13
C ALA A 73 9.08 9.67 18.13
N SER A 74 7.84 9.24 18.41
CA SER A 74 7.07 8.40 17.49
C SER A 74 6.78 9.12 16.18
N LEU A 75 6.45 10.42 16.24
CA LEU A 75 6.25 11.25 15.06
C LEU A 75 7.54 11.39 14.24
N ILE A 76 8.67 11.71 14.88
CA ILE A 76 9.96 11.87 14.19
C ILE A 76 10.36 10.57 13.50
N ILE A 77 10.28 9.44 14.20
CA ILE A 77 10.66 8.14 13.64
C ILE A 77 9.75 7.81 12.46
N ARG A 78 8.42 8.02 12.57
CA ARG A 78 7.48 7.81 11.45
C ARG A 78 7.73 8.71 10.26
N ILE A 79 8.14 9.96 10.48
CA ILE A 79 8.50 10.88 9.40
C ILE A 79 9.72 10.36 8.64
N LEU A 80 10.76 9.95 9.36
CA LEU A 80 11.97 9.40 8.77
C LEU A 80 11.68 8.08 8.04
N GLU A 81 10.85 7.22 8.64
CA GLU A 81 10.43 5.94 8.07
C GLU A 81 9.71 6.16 6.74
N GLY A 82 8.78 7.12 6.67
CA GLY A 82 8.05 7.45 5.45
C GLY A 82 8.94 8.01 4.33
N ILE A 83 10.00 8.75 4.67
CA ILE A 83 10.98 9.23 3.68
C ILE A 83 11.79 8.05 3.09
N GLY A 84 12.22 7.11 3.94
CA GLY A 84 12.91 5.89 3.51
C GLY A 84 12.02 5.01 2.62
N GLU A 85 10.77 4.82 3.05
CA GLU A 85 9.76 4.04 2.33
C GLU A 85 9.44 4.66 0.96
N ALA A 86 9.33 5.99 0.87
CA ALA A 86 9.14 6.68 -0.41
C ALA A 86 10.28 6.40 -1.40
N ALA A 87 11.53 6.40 -0.92
CA ALA A 87 12.69 6.08 -1.75
C ALA A 87 12.66 4.64 -2.24
N PHE A 88 12.34 3.69 -1.36
CA PHE A 88 12.21 2.26 -1.66
C PHE A 88 11.07 1.99 -2.65
N VAL A 89 9.85 2.44 -2.37
CA VAL A 89 8.67 2.17 -3.20
C VAL A 89 8.81 2.81 -4.58
N THR A 90 9.19 4.09 -4.66
CA THR A 90 9.30 4.81 -5.95
C THR A 90 10.34 4.15 -6.85
N SER A 91 11.50 3.79 -6.30
CA SER A 91 12.54 3.11 -7.09
C SER A 91 12.16 1.69 -7.48
N SER A 92 11.40 0.98 -6.65
CA SER A 92 10.86 -0.35 -6.97
C SER A 92 10.03 -0.31 -8.26
N PHE A 93 9.11 0.65 -8.39
CA PHE A 93 8.30 0.80 -9.60
C PHE A 93 9.17 1.04 -10.85
N THR A 94 10.16 1.91 -10.77
CA THR A 94 11.08 2.17 -11.90
C THR A 94 11.91 0.95 -12.27
N ILE A 95 12.43 0.19 -11.29
CA ILE A 95 13.20 -1.03 -11.55
C ILE A 95 12.33 -2.05 -12.29
N ASN A 96 11.07 -2.22 -11.87
CA ASN A 96 10.15 -3.15 -12.50
C ASN A 96 9.76 -2.72 -13.92
N ALA A 97 9.53 -1.42 -14.15
CA ALA A 97 9.29 -0.88 -15.49
C ALA A 97 10.47 -1.14 -16.43
N ASN A 98 11.70 -0.93 -15.97
CA ASN A 98 12.90 -1.14 -16.75
C ASN A 98 13.19 -2.64 -17.02
N CYS A 99 12.96 -3.52 -16.04
CA CYS A 99 13.26 -4.94 -16.19
C CYS A 99 12.19 -5.71 -16.98
N PHE A 100 10.92 -5.27 -16.94
CA PHE A 100 9.78 -6.01 -17.49
C PHE A 100 8.83 -5.12 -18.32
N PRO A 101 9.33 -4.42 -19.35
CA PRO A 101 8.50 -3.46 -20.12
C PRO A 101 7.28 -4.11 -20.79
N GLY A 102 7.38 -5.38 -21.22
CA GLY A 102 6.28 -6.10 -21.88
C GLY A 102 5.24 -6.75 -20.96
N MET A 103 5.48 -6.79 -19.65
CA MET A 103 4.61 -7.46 -18.66
C MET A 103 4.38 -6.59 -17.42
N LEU A 104 4.48 -5.27 -17.58
CA LEU A 104 4.46 -4.35 -16.46
C LEU A 104 3.18 -4.47 -15.64
N SER A 105 2.01 -4.55 -16.28
CA SER A 105 0.73 -4.69 -15.56
C SER A 105 0.67 -5.98 -14.76
N THR A 106 1.18 -7.09 -15.29
CA THR A 106 1.29 -8.37 -14.58
C THR A 106 2.24 -8.27 -13.38
N ILE A 107 3.42 -7.67 -13.54
CA ILE A 107 4.38 -7.48 -12.43
C ILE A 107 3.79 -6.59 -11.34
N LEU A 108 3.13 -5.49 -11.70
CA LEU A 108 2.42 -4.65 -10.72
C LEU A 108 1.31 -5.43 -10.01
N GLY A 109 0.58 -6.29 -10.73
CA GLY A 109 -0.41 -7.20 -10.15
C GLY A 109 0.20 -8.14 -9.10
N ILE A 110 1.35 -8.73 -9.40
CA ILE A 110 2.10 -9.58 -8.46
C ILE A 110 2.58 -8.78 -7.24
N LEU A 111 3.13 -7.57 -7.43
CA LEU A 111 3.57 -6.71 -6.32
C LEU A 111 2.40 -6.35 -5.40
N GLN A 112 1.26 -5.97 -5.97
CA GLN A 112 0.05 -5.65 -5.22
C GLN A 112 -0.50 -6.87 -4.47
N THR A 113 -0.41 -8.06 -5.07
CA THR A 113 -0.72 -9.34 -4.41
C THR A 113 0.16 -9.58 -3.20
N CYS A 114 1.48 -9.45 -3.36
CA CYS A 114 2.42 -9.55 -2.25
C CYS A 114 2.15 -8.51 -1.16
N GLY A 115 1.82 -7.27 -1.55
CA GLY A 115 1.40 -6.21 -0.63
C GLY A 115 0.13 -6.56 0.15
N GLY A 116 -0.90 -7.09 -0.52
CA GLY A 116 -2.16 -7.53 0.10
C GLY A 116 -1.96 -8.70 1.07
N ILE A 117 -1.15 -9.69 0.68
CA ILE A 117 -0.75 -10.81 1.56
C ILE A 117 0.04 -10.27 2.76
N GLY A 118 0.97 -9.33 2.55
CA GLY A 118 1.75 -8.70 3.60
C GLY A 118 0.89 -7.91 4.60
N PHE A 119 -0.09 -7.14 4.11
CA PHE A 119 -1.05 -6.42 4.94
C PHE A 119 -1.91 -7.37 5.80
N SER A 120 -2.24 -8.53 5.23
CA SER A 120 -3.04 -9.57 5.87
C SER A 120 -2.27 -10.37 6.92
N LEU A 121 -1.09 -10.87 6.55
CA LEU A 121 -0.26 -11.73 7.41
C LEU A 121 0.62 -10.93 8.38
N GLY A 122 0.89 -9.66 8.08
CA GLY A 122 1.77 -8.79 8.87
C GLY A 122 1.34 -8.68 10.34
N PRO A 123 0.08 -8.29 10.65
CA PRO A 123 -0.40 -8.24 12.03
C PRO A 123 -0.39 -9.60 12.73
N PHE A 124 -0.67 -10.69 12.01
CA PHE A 124 -0.64 -12.05 12.56
C PHE A 124 0.77 -12.47 12.96
N LEU A 125 1.74 -12.35 12.06
CA LEU A 125 3.15 -12.66 12.33
C LEU A 125 3.74 -11.70 13.38
N GLY A 126 3.37 -10.41 13.33
CA GLY A 126 3.77 -9.41 14.31
C GLY A 126 3.22 -9.72 15.71
N GLY A 127 2.00 -10.25 15.82
CA GLY A 127 1.40 -10.72 17.06
C GLY A 127 2.18 -11.90 17.66
N ILE A 128 2.50 -12.91 16.85
CA ILE A 128 3.31 -14.07 17.28
C ILE A 128 4.69 -13.59 17.80
N LEU A 129 5.36 -12.72 17.06
CA LEU A 129 6.66 -12.16 17.48
C LEU A 129 6.52 -11.33 18.77
N TYR A 130 5.42 -10.59 18.93
CA TYR A 130 5.14 -9.84 20.15
C TYR A 130 4.93 -10.77 21.35
N ASP A 131 4.23 -11.89 21.19
CA ASP A 131 3.98 -12.84 22.29
C ASP A 131 5.27 -13.56 22.75
N ILE A 132 6.18 -13.83 21.82
CA ILE A 132 7.45 -14.52 22.12
C ILE A 132 8.49 -13.58 22.72
N GLY A 133 8.63 -12.36 22.17
CA GLY A 133 9.74 -11.45 22.50
C GLY A 133 9.34 -10.04 22.89
N GLY A 134 8.06 -9.80 23.16
CA GLY A 134 7.52 -8.52 23.55
C GLY A 134 7.53 -7.47 22.44
N PHE A 135 7.37 -6.20 22.84
CA PHE A 135 7.21 -5.07 21.92
C PHE A 135 8.32 -4.93 20.88
N ARG A 136 9.57 -5.28 21.23
CA ARG A 136 10.74 -4.99 20.40
C ARG A 136 10.96 -5.99 19.27
N LEU A 137 10.62 -7.25 19.50
CA LEU A 137 10.96 -8.36 18.59
C LEU A 137 10.34 -8.21 17.17
N PRO A 138 9.08 -7.77 16.99
CA PRO A 138 8.52 -7.51 15.66
C PRO A 138 9.35 -6.50 14.86
N PHE A 139 9.78 -5.41 15.50
CA PHE A 139 10.55 -4.34 14.85
C PHE A 139 11.98 -4.77 14.50
N TYR A 140 12.64 -5.51 15.39
CA TYR A 140 13.96 -6.06 15.10
C TYR A 140 13.94 -7.05 13.95
N SER A 141 12.95 -7.94 13.94
CA SER A 141 12.77 -8.94 12.89
C SER A 141 12.53 -8.27 11.54
N LEU A 142 11.65 -7.26 11.50
CA LEU A 142 11.38 -6.47 10.31
C LEU A 142 12.64 -5.74 9.80
N GLY A 143 13.35 -5.04 10.69
CA GLY A 143 14.55 -4.30 10.29
C GLY A 143 15.65 -5.21 9.75
N VAL A 144 15.91 -6.35 10.41
CA VAL A 144 16.87 -7.37 9.91
C VAL A 144 16.44 -7.91 8.55
N ALA A 145 15.15 -8.22 8.36
CA ALA A 145 14.64 -8.66 7.08
C ALA A 145 14.85 -7.61 5.97
N MET A 146 14.62 -6.31 6.26
CA MET A 146 14.87 -5.23 5.30
C MET A 146 16.35 -5.07 4.97
N PHE A 147 17.25 -5.22 5.95
CA PHE A 147 18.70 -5.23 5.70
C PHE A 147 19.14 -6.40 4.82
N LEU A 148 18.61 -7.60 5.07
CA LEU A 148 18.88 -8.77 4.23
C LEU A 148 18.41 -8.54 2.80
N MET A 149 17.21 -7.97 2.63
CA MET A 149 16.68 -7.60 1.31
C MET A 149 17.50 -6.51 0.63
N ALA A 150 17.97 -5.50 1.38
CA ALA A 150 18.88 -4.47 0.86
C ALA A 150 20.18 -5.11 0.35
N PHE A 151 20.76 -6.04 1.10
CA PHE A 151 21.95 -6.76 0.69
C PHE A 151 21.70 -7.60 -0.56
N LEU A 152 20.63 -8.40 -0.59
CA LEU A 152 20.26 -9.22 -1.76
C LEU A 152 19.98 -8.35 -3.00
N SER A 153 19.33 -7.20 -2.83
CA SER A 153 19.03 -6.28 -3.92
C SER A 153 20.29 -5.79 -4.65
N ARG A 154 21.42 -5.68 -3.94
CA ARG A 154 22.70 -5.28 -4.55
C ARG A 154 23.25 -6.33 -5.51
N TRP A 155 22.88 -7.59 -5.32
CA TRP A 155 23.38 -8.73 -6.10
C TRP A 155 22.39 -9.13 -7.19
N LEU A 156 21.09 -9.16 -6.87
CA LEU A 156 20.04 -9.63 -7.78
C LEU A 156 19.57 -8.57 -8.78
N ILE A 157 19.48 -7.30 -8.37
CA ILE A 157 19.02 -6.24 -9.27
C ILE A 157 20.16 -5.93 -10.25
N PRO A 158 19.96 -6.04 -11.57
CA PRO A 158 20.97 -5.66 -12.54
C PRO A 158 21.47 -4.23 -12.26
N LYS A 159 22.78 -3.99 -12.40
CA LYS A 159 23.24 -2.59 -12.45
C LYS A 159 22.58 -1.97 -13.68
N ASP A 160 22.07 -0.75 -13.54
CA ASP A 160 21.59 0.03 -14.69
C ASP A 160 22.64 -0.07 -15.79
N GLN A 161 22.27 -0.73 -16.88
CA GLN A 161 23.03 -0.62 -18.10
C GLN A 161 22.80 0.83 -18.52
N GLY A 162 23.85 1.62 -18.46
CA GLY A 162 23.82 3.06 -18.72
C GLY A 162 23.52 3.39 -20.17
N GLU A 163 22.39 2.92 -20.71
CA GLU A 163 21.63 3.78 -21.59
C GLU A 163 21.26 4.97 -20.70
N LYS A 164 22.02 6.05 -20.89
CA LYS A 164 21.56 7.38 -20.60
C LYS A 164 20.21 7.47 -21.28
N THR A 165 19.13 7.17 -20.56
CA THR A 165 17.81 7.61 -20.95
C THR A 165 18.00 9.11 -21.07
N GLU A 166 18.03 9.60 -22.32
CA GLU A 166 17.81 11.00 -22.57
C GLU A 166 16.60 11.40 -21.71
N PRO A 167 16.62 12.58 -21.07
CA PRO A 167 15.54 12.98 -20.16
C PRO A 167 14.22 12.93 -20.92
N HIS A 168 13.53 11.79 -20.85
CA HIS A 168 12.27 11.55 -21.50
C HIS A 168 11.27 12.43 -20.75
N SER A 169 10.82 13.43 -21.49
CA SER A 169 10.01 14.57 -21.08
C SER A 169 10.74 15.68 -20.28
N SER A 170 10.90 16.82 -20.96
CA SER A 170 11.20 18.14 -20.38
C SER A 170 10.08 18.66 -19.45
N THR A 171 9.01 17.90 -19.30
CA THR A 171 7.92 18.15 -18.36
C THR A 171 8.27 17.60 -16.99
N GLY A 172 9.15 18.30 -16.26
CA GLY A 172 9.26 18.10 -14.80
C GLY A 172 7.87 18.19 -14.15
N TYR A 173 7.68 17.78 -12.89
CA TYR A 173 6.36 17.58 -12.24
C TYR A 173 5.22 18.55 -12.60
N LYS A 174 5.51 19.83 -12.84
CA LYS A 174 4.54 20.82 -13.33
C LYS A 174 3.89 20.45 -14.68
N GLY A 175 4.64 19.84 -15.60
CA GLY A 175 4.12 19.39 -16.90
C GLY A 175 3.29 18.12 -16.79
N LEU A 176 3.69 17.16 -15.95
CA LEU A 176 2.86 16.01 -15.58
C LEU A 176 1.50 16.43 -15.01
N LEU A 177 1.50 17.40 -14.09
CA LEU A 177 0.28 17.96 -13.51
C LEU A 177 -0.59 18.76 -14.50
N ARG A 178 -0.09 19.06 -15.70
CA ARG A 178 -0.91 19.68 -16.77
C ARG A 178 -1.67 18.64 -17.60
N ILE A 179 -1.31 17.36 -17.51
CA ILE A 179 -1.95 16.28 -18.27
C ILE A 179 -3.28 15.92 -17.57
N PRO A 180 -4.45 16.14 -18.21
CA PRO A 180 -5.74 15.89 -17.57
C PRO A 180 -5.93 14.43 -17.13
N THR A 181 -5.39 13.49 -17.90
CA THR A 181 -5.46 12.05 -17.60
C THR A 181 -4.79 11.71 -16.27
N ILE A 182 -3.71 12.39 -15.89
CA ILE A 182 -3.03 12.18 -14.60
C ILE A 182 -3.97 12.53 -13.43
N TRP A 183 -4.77 13.61 -13.53
CA TRP A 183 -5.74 13.97 -12.50
C TRP A 183 -6.84 12.93 -12.35
N ILE A 184 -7.33 12.37 -13.46
CA ILE A 184 -8.34 11.30 -13.44
C ILE A 184 -7.77 10.07 -12.73
N MET A 185 -6.52 9.70 -13.02
CA MET A 185 -5.85 8.57 -12.40
C MET A 185 -5.57 8.80 -10.90
N MET A 186 -5.07 9.99 -10.53
CA MET A 186 -4.88 10.36 -9.13
C MET A 186 -6.20 10.32 -8.35
N PHE A 187 -7.28 10.84 -8.94
CA PHE A 187 -8.60 10.80 -8.33
C PHE A 187 -9.12 9.36 -8.17
N ALA A 188 -8.92 8.50 -9.17
CA ALA A 188 -9.30 7.09 -9.10
C ALA A 188 -8.54 6.33 -8.00
N LEU A 189 -7.22 6.54 -7.88
CA LEU A 189 -6.40 5.94 -6.82
C LEU A 189 -6.78 6.48 -5.43
N PHE A 190 -6.99 7.78 -5.31
CA PHE A 190 -7.43 8.42 -4.07
C PHE A 190 -8.79 7.87 -3.61
N ASN A 191 -9.75 7.78 -4.52
CA ASN A 191 -11.07 7.23 -4.21
C ASN A 191 -10.98 5.76 -3.78
N SER A 192 -10.17 4.94 -4.48
CA SER A 192 -9.94 3.54 -4.12
C SER A 192 -9.34 3.37 -2.71
N ALA A 193 -8.35 4.21 -2.36
CA ALA A 193 -7.72 4.19 -1.04
C ALA A 193 -8.70 4.63 0.06
N MET A 194 -9.50 5.66 -0.20
CA MET A 194 -10.55 6.12 0.71
C MET A 194 -11.63 5.05 0.92
N SER A 195 -12.12 4.40 -0.15
CA SER A 195 -13.10 3.33 -0.05
C SER A 195 -12.57 2.17 0.82
N THR A 196 -11.33 1.74 0.60
CA THR A 196 -10.72 0.66 1.39
C THR A 196 -10.58 1.06 2.87
N SER A 197 -10.17 2.30 3.13
CA SER A 197 -10.00 2.83 4.49
C SER A 197 -11.32 3.01 5.23
N PHE A 198 -12.43 3.24 4.52
CA PHE A 198 -13.77 3.39 5.11
C PHE A 198 -14.47 2.05 5.33
N VAL A 199 -14.34 1.11 4.38
CA VAL A 199 -15.00 -0.20 4.45
C VAL A 199 -14.55 -1.00 5.66
N ASN A 200 -13.25 -1.03 5.98
CA ASN A 200 -12.74 -1.87 7.07
C ASN A 200 -13.32 -1.47 8.46
N PRO A 201 -13.27 -0.20 8.89
CA PRO A 201 -13.89 0.21 10.15
C PRO A 201 -15.43 0.13 10.13
N ALA A 202 -16.08 0.54 9.03
CA ALA A 202 -17.55 0.51 8.95
C ALA A 202 -18.10 -0.92 8.98
N MET A 203 -17.40 -1.87 8.34
CA MET A 203 -17.78 -3.27 8.33
C MET A 203 -17.63 -3.93 9.70
N ALA A 204 -16.63 -3.55 10.51
CA ALA A 204 -16.48 -4.06 11.88
C ALA A 204 -17.74 -3.80 12.72
N GLY A 205 -18.24 -2.56 12.71
CA GLY A 205 -19.47 -2.20 13.42
C GLY A 205 -20.71 -2.89 12.87
N HIS A 206 -20.78 -3.11 11.54
CA HIS A 206 -21.89 -3.84 10.94
C HIS A 206 -21.89 -5.32 11.34
N LEU A 207 -20.72 -5.97 11.31
CA LEU A 207 -20.54 -7.39 11.60
C LEU A 207 -20.70 -7.72 13.09
N GLU A 208 -20.51 -6.76 14.00
CA GLU A 208 -20.78 -6.93 15.43
C GLU A 208 -22.22 -7.37 15.69
N SER A 209 -23.18 -6.87 14.90
CA SER A 209 -24.59 -7.24 15.02
C SER A 209 -24.92 -8.68 14.63
N PHE A 210 -23.98 -9.41 14.00
CA PHE A 210 -24.13 -10.83 13.68
C PHE A 210 -23.56 -11.76 14.76
N HIS A 211 -22.98 -11.21 15.85
CA HIS A 211 -22.40 -11.96 16.97
C HIS A 211 -21.45 -13.09 16.53
N LEU A 212 -20.63 -12.79 15.50
CA LEU A 212 -19.70 -13.76 14.92
C LEU A 212 -18.51 -14.02 15.85
N SER A 213 -17.92 -15.21 15.74
CA SER A 213 -16.67 -15.51 16.45
C SER A 213 -15.51 -14.66 15.90
N PRO A 214 -14.53 -14.26 16.75
CA PRO A 214 -13.39 -13.45 16.30
C PRO A 214 -12.61 -14.01 15.09
N PRO A 215 -12.40 -15.33 14.94
CA PRO A 215 -11.74 -15.89 13.76
C PRO A 215 -12.53 -15.67 12.46
N VAL A 216 -13.86 -15.81 12.51
CA VAL A 216 -14.73 -15.59 11.34
C VAL A 216 -14.75 -14.12 10.93
N LEU A 217 -14.78 -13.21 11.91
CA LEU A 217 -14.67 -11.78 11.67
C LEU A 217 -13.35 -11.42 10.99
N GLY A 218 -12.23 -11.97 11.46
CA GLY A 218 -10.92 -11.82 10.82
C GLY A 218 -10.91 -12.32 9.38
N LEU A 219 -11.49 -13.49 9.11
CA LEU A 219 -11.56 -14.06 7.75
C LEU A 219 -12.36 -13.17 6.78
N LEU A 220 -13.42 -12.50 7.25
CA LEU A 220 -14.21 -11.59 6.41
C LEU A 220 -13.44 -10.34 6.00
N PHE A 221 -12.58 -9.80 6.87
CA PHE A 221 -11.66 -8.71 6.51
C PHE A 221 -10.59 -9.14 5.52
N LEU A 222 -10.10 -10.38 5.65
CA LEU A 222 -9.13 -10.95 4.73
C LEU A 222 -9.71 -11.28 3.36
N LEU A 223 -11.03 -11.45 3.26
CA LEU A 223 -11.69 -11.89 2.04
C LEU A 223 -11.49 -10.91 0.87
N SER A 224 -11.66 -9.61 1.09
CA SER A 224 -11.46 -8.61 0.04
C SER A 224 -10.00 -8.53 -0.41
N GLY A 225 -9.06 -8.58 0.54
CA GLY A 225 -7.62 -8.61 0.26
C GLY A 225 -7.19 -9.89 -0.48
N ALA A 226 -7.75 -11.04 -0.12
CA ALA A 226 -7.49 -12.32 -0.77
C ALA A 226 -8.00 -12.34 -2.22
N PHE A 227 -9.22 -11.86 -2.46
CA PHE A 227 -9.75 -11.76 -3.81
C PHE A 227 -8.98 -10.76 -4.65
N TYR A 228 -8.67 -9.58 -4.10
CA TYR A 228 -7.78 -8.61 -4.75
C TYR A 228 -6.44 -9.24 -5.14
N SER A 229 -5.84 -10.03 -4.25
CA SER A 229 -4.58 -10.74 -4.46
C SER A 229 -4.66 -11.77 -5.59
N VAL A 230 -5.79 -12.46 -5.74
CA VAL A 230 -5.97 -13.42 -6.84
C VAL A 230 -6.28 -12.69 -8.16
N THR A 231 -7.11 -11.66 -8.13
CA THR A 231 -7.58 -10.98 -9.33
C THR A 231 -6.58 -9.96 -9.88
N ALA A 232 -5.70 -9.39 -9.06
CA ALA A 232 -4.67 -8.44 -9.50
C ALA A 232 -3.73 -8.99 -10.60
N PRO A 233 -3.09 -10.16 -10.46
CA PRO A 233 -2.23 -10.69 -11.52
C PRO A 233 -3.05 -11.12 -12.74
N LEU A 234 -4.24 -11.69 -12.55
CA LEU A 234 -5.14 -12.06 -13.66
C LEU A 234 -5.55 -10.84 -14.50
N ASN A 235 -5.90 -9.74 -13.83
CA ASN A 235 -6.20 -8.47 -14.48
C ASN A 235 -4.96 -7.88 -15.15
N GLY A 236 -3.79 -7.98 -14.52
CA GLY A 236 -2.52 -7.59 -15.13
C GLY A 236 -2.27 -8.32 -16.45
N MET A 237 -2.42 -9.64 -16.45
CA MET A 237 -2.28 -10.48 -17.66
C MET A 237 -3.33 -10.12 -18.73
N LEU A 238 -4.56 -9.84 -18.34
CA LEU A 238 -5.63 -9.45 -19.25
C LEU A 238 -5.33 -8.11 -19.93
N VAL A 239 -4.87 -7.13 -19.14
CA VAL A 239 -4.48 -5.80 -19.64
C VAL A 239 -3.27 -5.90 -20.56
N ASP A 240 -2.26 -6.68 -20.20
CA ASP A 240 -1.08 -6.92 -21.04
C ASP A 240 -1.45 -7.60 -22.37
N ARG A 241 -2.36 -8.60 -22.34
CA ARG A 241 -2.74 -9.39 -23.52
C ARG A 241 -3.68 -8.66 -24.47
N PHE A 242 -4.71 -7.99 -23.94
CA PHE A 242 -5.78 -7.38 -24.76
C PHE A 242 -5.66 -5.86 -24.87
N LYS A 243 -4.69 -5.24 -24.19
CA LYS A 243 -4.49 -3.78 -24.13
C LYS A 243 -5.75 -3.01 -23.71
N CYS A 244 -6.65 -3.66 -22.96
CA CYS A 244 -7.99 -3.15 -22.62
C CYS A 244 -8.02 -2.29 -21.33
N HIS A 245 -7.03 -1.41 -21.15
CA HIS A 245 -6.82 -0.66 -19.91
C HIS A 245 -8.00 0.28 -19.57
N LEU A 246 -8.57 0.97 -20.56
CA LEU A 246 -9.70 1.89 -20.36
C LEU A 246 -11.01 1.17 -20.02
N GLY A 247 -11.30 0.04 -20.67
CA GLY A 247 -12.55 -0.72 -20.46
C GLY A 247 -12.67 -1.21 -19.02
N GLY A 248 -11.58 -1.75 -18.44
CA GLY A 248 -11.55 -2.16 -17.04
C GLY A 248 -11.77 -1.00 -16.08
N MET A 249 -11.14 0.15 -16.33
CA MET A 249 -11.28 1.36 -15.50
C MET A 249 -12.68 1.97 -15.53
N MET A 250 -13.45 1.77 -16.61
CA MET A 250 -14.83 2.26 -16.69
C MET A 250 -15.81 1.35 -15.95
N VAL A 251 -15.58 0.03 -15.95
CA VAL A 251 -16.47 -0.96 -15.31
C VAL A 251 -16.20 -1.07 -13.81
N ALA A 252 -14.95 -0.92 -13.38
CA ALA A 252 -14.56 -1.12 -11.99
C ALA A 252 -15.28 -0.20 -10.97
N PRO A 253 -15.47 1.11 -11.22
CA PRO A 253 -16.23 1.97 -10.30
C PRO A 253 -17.66 1.50 -10.08
N ALA A 254 -18.34 1.02 -11.13
CA ALA A 254 -19.70 0.47 -11.00
C ALA A 254 -19.70 -0.78 -10.10
N ALA A 255 -18.74 -1.68 -10.26
CA ALA A 255 -18.59 -2.84 -9.38
C ALA A 255 -18.32 -2.45 -7.92
N ILE A 256 -17.48 -1.44 -7.68
CA ILE A 256 -17.19 -0.92 -6.34
C ILE A 256 -18.45 -0.31 -5.72
N ILE A 257 -19.22 0.51 -6.46
CA ILE A 257 -20.47 1.10 -5.99
C ILE A 257 -21.51 0.02 -5.63
N ILE A 258 -21.65 -1.00 -6.49
CA ILE A 258 -22.54 -2.14 -6.24
C ILE A 258 -22.10 -2.83 -4.95
N SER A 259 -20.82 -3.16 -4.80
CA SER A 259 -20.29 -3.77 -3.58
C SER A 259 -20.57 -2.95 -2.31
N LEU A 260 -20.31 -1.64 -2.34
CA LEU A 260 -20.59 -0.76 -1.19
C LEU A 260 -22.08 -0.72 -0.85
N SER A 261 -22.95 -0.75 -1.87
CA SER A 261 -24.41 -0.77 -1.70
C SER A 261 -24.93 -2.09 -1.11
N LEU A 262 -24.22 -3.20 -1.33
CA LEU A 262 -24.55 -4.53 -0.79
C LEU A 262 -24.08 -4.73 0.65
N ASN A 263 -23.06 -3.98 1.11
CA ASN A 263 -22.45 -4.17 2.45
C ASN A 263 -23.31 -3.65 3.62
N GLY A 264 -24.36 -2.85 3.38
CA GLY A 264 -25.18 -2.27 4.43
C GLY A 264 -26.67 -2.27 4.12
N PRO A 265 -27.53 -1.91 5.09
CA PRO A 265 -28.91 -1.57 4.79
C PRO A 265 -28.90 -0.28 3.96
N SER A 266 -28.92 -0.42 2.64
CA SER A 266 -29.01 0.71 1.73
C SER A 266 -30.39 1.35 1.90
N PRO A 267 -30.50 2.68 2.12
CA PRO A 267 -31.79 3.37 2.09
C PRO A 267 -32.54 3.17 0.75
N LEU A 268 -31.83 2.77 -0.29
CA LEU A 268 -32.33 2.57 -1.66
C LEU A 268 -32.74 1.12 -1.96
N LEU A 269 -32.21 0.14 -1.22
CA LEU A 269 -32.50 -1.27 -1.44
C LEU A 269 -33.06 -1.88 -0.15
N PRO A 270 -34.26 -2.49 -0.14
CA PRO A 270 -34.83 -3.15 1.02
C PRO A 270 -34.13 -4.49 1.30
N LEU A 271 -32.80 -4.46 1.43
CA LEU A 271 -31.97 -5.63 1.71
C LEU A 271 -31.85 -5.80 3.22
N THR A 272 -32.24 -6.96 3.70
CA THR A 272 -32.03 -7.36 5.09
C THR A 272 -30.54 -7.65 5.33
N LYS A 273 -30.11 -7.50 6.57
CA LYS A 273 -28.77 -7.90 7.01
C LYS A 273 -28.57 -9.39 6.71
N SER A 274 -27.65 -9.72 5.81
CA SER A 274 -27.40 -11.08 5.37
C SER A 274 -25.91 -11.32 5.21
N LEU A 275 -25.38 -12.33 5.90
CA LEU A 275 -23.96 -12.66 5.87
C LEU A 275 -23.47 -13.08 4.46
N PRO A 276 -24.21 -13.90 3.68
CA PRO A 276 -23.88 -14.16 2.27
C PRO A 276 -23.78 -12.92 1.40
N LEU A 277 -24.59 -11.89 1.69
CA LEU A 277 -24.58 -10.64 0.95
C LEU A 277 -23.28 -9.87 1.21
N VAL A 278 -22.85 -9.79 2.47
CA VAL A 278 -21.58 -9.18 2.88
C VAL A 278 -20.40 -9.91 2.26
N ILE A 279 -20.40 -11.26 2.28
CA ILE A 279 -19.37 -12.08 1.63
C ILE A 279 -19.28 -11.73 0.13
N THR A 280 -20.43 -11.73 -0.56
CA THR A 280 -20.50 -11.40 -2.00
C THR A 280 -20.01 -9.99 -2.27
N ALA A 281 -20.39 -9.04 -1.42
CA ALA A 281 -19.96 -7.64 -1.53
C ALA A 281 -18.43 -7.52 -1.40
N GLN A 282 -17.80 -8.17 -0.43
CA GLN A 282 -16.34 -8.14 -0.25
C GLN A 282 -15.57 -8.77 -1.42
N ILE A 283 -16.11 -9.84 -2.02
CA ILE A 283 -15.54 -10.46 -3.22
C ILE A 283 -15.55 -9.48 -4.39
N ILE A 284 -16.71 -8.87 -4.66
CA ILE A 284 -16.86 -7.88 -5.73
C ILE A 284 -15.96 -6.66 -5.46
N PHE A 285 -15.82 -6.25 -4.20
CA PHE A 285 -14.97 -5.13 -3.79
C PHE A 285 -13.51 -5.37 -4.16
N GLY A 286 -12.94 -6.51 -3.71
CA GLY A 286 -11.54 -6.85 -3.97
C GLY A 286 -11.24 -6.98 -5.48
N ALA A 287 -12.13 -7.65 -6.21
CA ALA A 287 -12.02 -7.77 -7.66
C ALA A 287 -12.07 -6.39 -8.35
N GLY A 288 -13.06 -5.57 -8.00
CA GLY A 288 -13.23 -4.22 -8.54
C GLY A 288 -12.04 -3.31 -8.29
N LEU A 289 -11.49 -3.31 -7.07
CA LEU A 289 -10.29 -2.55 -6.74
C LEU A 289 -9.09 -2.94 -7.60
N SER A 290 -8.88 -4.24 -7.81
CA SER A 290 -7.77 -4.71 -8.65
C SER A 290 -7.94 -4.31 -10.12
N THR A 291 -9.16 -4.39 -10.66
CA THR A 291 -9.50 -3.97 -12.03
C THR A 291 -9.36 -2.47 -12.22
N LEU A 292 -9.49 -1.67 -11.16
CA LEU A 292 -9.27 -0.22 -11.20
C LEU A 292 -7.78 0.14 -11.08
N GLN A 293 -7.09 -0.41 -10.07
CA GLN A 293 -5.74 0.04 -9.72
C GLN A 293 -4.67 -0.39 -10.73
N ILE A 294 -4.68 -1.64 -11.20
CA ILE A 294 -3.63 -2.17 -12.08
C ILE A 294 -3.54 -1.40 -13.42
N PRO A 295 -4.64 -1.17 -14.16
CA PRO A 295 -4.58 -0.35 -15.37
C PRO A 295 -4.25 1.10 -15.08
N THR A 296 -4.67 1.65 -13.93
CA THR A 296 -4.39 3.03 -13.56
C THR A 296 -2.88 3.28 -13.41
N TYR A 297 -2.15 2.37 -12.76
CA TYR A 297 -0.69 2.48 -12.65
C TYR A 297 -0.02 2.43 -14.03
N ARG A 298 -0.44 1.50 -14.90
CA ARG A 298 0.09 1.39 -16.26
C ARG A 298 -0.12 2.69 -17.05
N ASN A 299 -1.35 3.19 -17.07
CA ASN A 299 -1.68 4.39 -17.84
C ASN A 299 -0.96 5.63 -17.29
N THR A 300 -0.67 5.68 -15.98
CA THR A 300 0.08 6.79 -15.38
C THR A 300 1.50 6.83 -15.91
N LEU A 301 2.10 5.65 -16.09
CA LEU A 301 3.44 5.51 -16.67
C LEU A 301 3.43 5.83 -18.17
N GLU A 302 2.48 5.29 -18.94
CA GLU A 302 2.34 5.59 -20.37
C GLU A 302 2.03 7.08 -20.65
N ALA A 303 1.31 7.76 -19.77
CA ALA A 303 1.04 9.20 -19.89
C ALA A 303 2.23 10.08 -19.49
N ALA A 304 3.26 9.51 -18.86
CA ALA A 304 4.47 10.21 -18.43
C ALA A 304 5.64 10.08 -19.43
N GLU A 305 5.57 9.12 -20.37
CA GLU A 305 6.50 8.94 -21.49
C GLU A 305 6.28 9.96 -22.62
#